data_AF-A0A7K3WT18-F1
#
_entry.id   AF-A0A7K3WT18-F1
#
_cell.length_a   1.000
_cell.length_b   1.000
_cell.length_c   1.000
_cell.angle_alpha   90.00
_cell.angle_beta   90.00
_cell.angle_gamma   90.00
#
_symmetry.space_group_name_H-M   'P 1'
#
loop_
_entity.id
_entity.type
_entity.pdbx_description
1 polymer ?
#
loop_
_entity_poly.entity_id
_entity_poly.type
_entity_poly.pdbx_seq_one_letter_code
_entity_poly.pdbx_strand_id
1 'polypeptide(L)'
;MNISAEVEMLVEKITADNYIGTEQIARKQEMDPAYARRLKLMRIATDDELLALTGNPNAVVSLIAFEGLYNRGNETVPAIFEGIRKRKDIIRYIRGDIAMDMPMLEYAYVYVLHYKIPDEEPPSEIEQADPKFKIAKDEQTAIIERIDGLRADGR
;
A
#
# COMPACT_ATOMS: atom_id res chain seq x y z
N MET A 1 -8.16 9.32 -19.37
CA MET A 1 -6.78 8.83 -19.59
C MET A 1 -6.86 7.36 -19.94
N ASN A 2 -6.01 6.87 -20.85
CA ASN A 2 -6.05 5.47 -21.30
C ASN A 2 -4.90 4.71 -20.62
N ILE A 3 -5.21 3.60 -19.97
CA ILE A 3 -4.20 2.71 -19.37
C ILE A 3 -3.66 1.82 -20.49
N SER A 4 -2.34 1.58 -20.52
CA SER A 4 -1.75 0.69 -21.53
C SER A 4 -2.18 -0.76 -21.30
N ALA A 5 -2.30 -1.53 -22.38
CA ALA A 5 -2.71 -2.94 -22.31
C ALA A 5 -1.79 -3.79 -21.42
N GLU A 6 -0.49 -3.49 -21.37
CA GLU A 6 0.43 -4.21 -20.47
C GLU A 6 0.11 -3.93 -18.99
N VAL A 7 -0.21 -2.68 -18.65
CA VAL A 7 -0.61 -2.28 -17.30
C VAL A 7 -1.97 -2.88 -16.94
N GLU A 8 -2.94 -2.86 -17.85
CA GLU A 8 -4.25 -3.50 -17.64
C GLU A 8 -4.12 -4.99 -17.33
N MET A 9 -3.36 -5.73 -18.14
CA MET A 9 -3.11 -7.15 -17.89
C MET A 9 -2.43 -7.41 -16.53
N LEU A 10 -1.60 -6.49 -16.07
CA LEU A 10 -0.94 -6.61 -14.77
C LEU A 10 -1.90 -6.31 -13.62
N VAL A 11 -2.76 -5.30 -13.78
CA VAL A 11 -3.83 -4.95 -12.84
C VAL A 11 -4.81 -6.11 -12.68
N GLU A 12 -5.20 -6.78 -13.75
CA GLU A 12 -6.05 -7.97 -13.69
C GLU A 12 -5.41 -9.09 -12.85
N LYS A 13 -4.12 -9.35 -13.06
CA LYS A 13 -3.39 -10.37 -12.29
C LYS A 13 -3.26 -9.99 -10.81
N ILE A 14 -2.96 -8.73 -10.51
CA ILE A 14 -2.89 -8.22 -9.13
C ILE A 14 -4.26 -8.31 -8.46
N THR A 15 -5.33 -7.97 -9.18
CA THR A 15 -6.71 -8.12 -8.69
C THR A 15 -7.06 -9.58 -8.43
N ALA A 16 -6.59 -10.49 -9.27
CA ALA A 16 -6.79 -11.93 -9.07
C ALA A 16 -6.02 -12.47 -7.85
N ASP A 17 -4.82 -11.95 -7.56
CA ASP A 17 -4.09 -12.28 -6.34
C ASP A 17 -4.81 -11.73 -5.10
N ASN A 18 -5.14 -10.44 -5.13
CA ASN A 18 -5.83 -9.70 -4.08
C ASN A 18 -5.16 -9.72 -2.68
N TYR A 19 -3.82 -9.72 -2.65
CA TYR A 19 -3.06 -9.52 -1.42
C TYR A 19 -1.77 -8.73 -1.70
N ILE A 20 -1.18 -8.15 -0.65
CA ILE A 20 0.17 -7.61 -0.68
C ILE A 20 1.10 -8.61 0.00
N GLY A 21 2.05 -9.14 -0.77
CA GLY A 21 3.10 -10.03 -0.24
C GLY A 21 4.45 -9.33 -0.07
N THR A 22 5.32 -9.94 0.74
CA THR A 22 6.75 -9.63 0.84
C THR A 22 7.58 -10.49 -0.12
N GLU A 23 8.88 -10.21 -0.26
CA GLU A 23 9.77 -10.91 -1.21
C GLU A 23 9.70 -12.45 -1.09
N GLN A 24 9.58 -12.99 0.12
CA GLN A 24 9.45 -14.43 0.37
C GLN A 24 8.13 -14.76 1.05
N ILE A 25 7.51 -15.87 0.61
CA ILE A 25 6.37 -16.52 1.28
C ILE A 25 6.80 -17.91 1.73
N ALA A 26 6.48 -18.26 2.98
CA ALA A 26 6.89 -19.48 3.68
C ALA A 26 8.42 -19.70 3.68
N ARG A 27 8.86 -20.93 3.94
CA ARG A 27 10.29 -21.33 3.91
C ARG A 27 10.83 -21.56 2.50
N LYS A 28 10.11 -21.12 1.46
CA LYS A 28 10.52 -21.33 0.06
C LYS A 28 11.47 -20.21 -0.36
N GLN A 29 12.53 -20.57 -1.10
CA GLN A 29 13.46 -19.61 -1.70
C GLN A 29 12.89 -18.93 -2.96
N GLU A 30 11.62 -19.18 -3.30
CA GLU A 30 10.99 -18.62 -4.49
C GLU A 30 10.34 -17.29 -4.15
N MET A 31 10.58 -16.29 -5.01
CA MET A 31 9.97 -14.97 -4.89
C MET A 31 8.46 -15.08 -5.05
N ASP A 32 7.72 -14.39 -4.19
CA ASP A 32 6.27 -14.30 -4.31
C ASP A 32 5.85 -13.65 -5.65
N PRO A 33 5.03 -14.34 -6.47
CA PRO A 33 4.47 -13.76 -7.69
C PRO A 33 3.71 -12.44 -7.48
N ALA A 34 3.01 -12.23 -6.34
CA ALA A 34 2.31 -10.97 -6.09
C ALA A 34 3.31 -9.83 -5.80
N TYR A 35 4.34 -10.09 -4.99
CA TYR A 35 5.46 -9.15 -4.81
C TYR A 35 6.12 -8.76 -6.14
N ALA A 36 6.45 -9.75 -7.00
CA ALA A 36 7.05 -9.49 -8.30
C ALA A 36 6.16 -8.64 -9.22
N ARG A 37 4.84 -8.89 -9.21
CA ARG A 37 3.86 -8.10 -9.99
C ARG A 37 3.71 -6.68 -9.47
N ARG A 38 3.69 -6.48 -8.15
CA ARG A 38 3.70 -5.15 -7.51
C ARG A 38 4.90 -4.33 -7.98
N LEU A 39 6.11 -4.89 -7.88
CA LEU A 39 7.33 -4.23 -8.34
C LEU A 39 7.29 -3.95 -9.85
N LYS A 40 6.80 -4.91 -10.65
CA LYS A 40 6.65 -4.71 -12.10
C LYS A 40 5.71 -3.55 -12.41
N LEU A 41 4.56 -3.45 -11.72
CA LEU A 41 3.56 -2.40 -11.96
C LEU A 41 4.17 -1.02 -11.67
N MET A 42 4.79 -0.86 -10.50
CA MET A 42 5.46 0.38 -10.12
C MET A 42 6.62 0.75 -11.04
N ARG A 43 7.18 -0.19 -11.79
CA ARG A 43 8.28 0.06 -12.73
C ARG A 43 7.80 0.47 -14.12
N ILE A 44 6.78 -0.21 -14.66
CA ILE A 44 6.38 -0.03 -16.07
C ILE A 44 5.32 1.05 -16.26
N ALA A 45 4.45 1.30 -15.28
CA ALA A 45 3.38 2.28 -15.41
C ALA A 45 3.94 3.70 -15.37
N THR A 46 3.38 4.60 -16.18
CA THR A 46 3.64 6.04 -16.11
C THR A 46 3.01 6.67 -14.87
N ASP A 47 3.42 7.88 -14.51
CA ASP A 47 2.81 8.61 -13.39
C ASP A 47 1.31 8.82 -13.60
N ASP A 48 0.88 9.13 -14.82
CA ASP A 48 -0.55 9.29 -15.16
C ASP A 48 -1.34 7.98 -14.99
N GLU A 49 -0.76 6.84 -15.39
CA GLU A 49 -1.38 5.54 -15.20
C GLU A 49 -1.47 5.17 -13.71
N LEU A 50 -0.40 5.38 -12.94
CA LEU A 50 -0.43 5.16 -11.50
C LEU A 50 -1.45 6.09 -10.83
N LEU A 51 -1.53 7.35 -11.24
CA LEU A 51 -2.51 8.30 -10.73
C LEU A 51 -3.94 7.80 -10.99
N ALA A 52 -4.24 7.34 -12.20
CA ALA A 52 -5.54 6.75 -12.53
C ALA A 52 -5.85 5.50 -11.67
N LEU A 53 -4.84 4.67 -11.41
CA LEU A 53 -4.99 3.45 -10.62
C LEU A 53 -5.19 3.69 -9.13
N THR A 54 -4.84 4.86 -8.59
CA THR A 54 -5.11 5.17 -7.17
C THR A 54 -6.62 5.21 -6.86
N GLY A 55 -7.47 5.46 -7.86
CA GLY A 55 -8.93 5.38 -7.76
C GLY A 55 -9.52 3.99 -7.98
N ASN A 56 -8.70 2.93 -8.15
CA ASN A 56 -9.19 1.59 -8.45
C ASN A 56 -10.03 1.02 -7.27
N PRO A 57 -11.17 0.35 -7.56
CA PRO A 57 -11.99 -0.27 -6.51
C PRO A 57 -11.26 -1.39 -5.76
N ASN A 58 -10.32 -2.09 -6.40
CA ASN A 58 -9.44 -3.04 -5.72
C ASN A 58 -8.40 -2.27 -4.87
N ALA A 59 -8.46 -2.47 -3.54
CA ALA A 59 -7.60 -1.77 -2.60
C ALA A 59 -6.10 -2.08 -2.78
N VAL A 60 -5.75 -3.31 -3.18
CA VAL A 60 -4.36 -3.72 -3.43
C VAL A 60 -3.80 -2.97 -4.63
N VAL A 61 -4.54 -2.91 -5.74
CA VAL A 61 -4.15 -2.14 -6.93
C VAL A 61 -3.96 -0.66 -6.59
N SER A 62 -4.93 -0.08 -5.86
CA SER A 62 -4.88 1.32 -5.44
C SER A 62 -3.65 1.62 -4.56
N LEU A 63 -3.32 0.73 -3.60
CA LEU A 63 -2.15 0.88 -2.73
C LEU A 63 -0.83 0.77 -3.49
N ILE A 64 -0.69 -0.21 -4.39
CA ILE A 64 0.53 -0.36 -5.18
C ILE A 64 0.75 0.89 -6.05
N ALA A 65 -0.33 1.44 -6.59
CA ALA A 65 -0.24 2.66 -7.38
C ALA A 65 0.18 3.87 -6.54
N PHE A 66 -0.42 4.03 -5.36
CA PHE A 66 -0.03 5.04 -4.37
C PHE A 66 1.45 4.92 -3.97
N GLU A 67 1.91 3.71 -3.68
CA GLU A 67 3.31 3.44 -3.34
C GLU A 67 4.26 3.80 -4.50
N GLY A 68 3.90 3.43 -5.74
CA GLY A 68 4.69 3.79 -6.92
C GLY A 68 4.89 5.31 -7.04
N LEU A 69 3.83 6.09 -6.83
CA LEU A 69 3.87 7.55 -6.85
C LEU A 69 4.69 8.11 -5.68
N TYR A 70 4.54 7.56 -4.48
CA TYR A 70 5.37 7.92 -3.32
C TYR A 70 6.85 7.65 -3.58
N ASN A 71 7.17 6.50 -4.16
CA ASN A 71 8.53 6.11 -4.52
C ASN A 71 9.17 7.09 -5.51
N ARG A 72 8.37 7.64 -6.43
CA ARG A 72 8.78 8.65 -7.41
C ARG A 72 8.79 10.09 -6.87
N GLY A 73 8.31 10.33 -5.65
CA GLY A 73 8.23 11.68 -5.08
C GLY A 73 7.19 12.55 -5.78
N ASN A 74 6.12 11.95 -6.31
CA ASN A 74 5.08 12.69 -7.03
C ASN A 74 4.32 13.63 -6.08
N GLU A 75 4.08 14.87 -6.50
CA GLU A 75 3.48 15.93 -5.67
C GLU A 75 2.01 15.69 -5.32
N THR A 76 1.32 14.80 -6.03
CA THR A 76 -0.10 14.48 -5.78
C THR A 76 -0.32 13.54 -4.61
N VAL A 77 0.74 12.92 -4.09
CA VAL A 77 0.69 11.92 -3.02
C VAL A 77 -0.09 12.38 -1.78
N PRO A 78 0.08 13.61 -1.24
CA PRO A 78 -0.72 14.08 -0.11
C PRO A 78 -2.24 14.04 -0.40
N ALA A 79 -2.66 14.49 -1.59
CA ALA A 79 -4.07 14.49 -1.98
C ALA A 79 -4.62 13.07 -2.15
N ILE A 80 -3.83 12.15 -2.68
CA ILE A 80 -4.21 10.73 -2.80
C ILE A 80 -4.35 10.11 -1.42
N PHE A 81 -3.42 10.40 -0.51
CA PHE A 81 -3.46 9.89 0.87
C PHE A 81 -4.72 10.36 1.61
N GLU A 82 -5.17 11.60 1.41
CA GLU A 82 -6.46 12.07 1.93
C GLU A 82 -7.66 11.27 1.41
N GLY A 83 -7.58 10.75 0.19
CA GLY A 83 -8.54 9.80 -0.35
C GLY A 83 -8.50 8.46 0.39
N ILE A 84 -7.29 7.91 0.60
CA ILE A 84 -7.07 6.65 1.33
C ILE A 84 -7.61 6.73 2.77
N ARG A 85 -7.41 7.87 3.47
CA ARG A 85 -7.92 8.11 4.83
C ARG A 85 -9.43 7.91 4.97
N LYS A 86 -10.19 8.14 3.90
CA LYS A 86 -11.66 8.02 3.88
C LYS A 86 -12.15 6.61 3.57
N ARG A 87 -11.28 5.75 3.02
CA ARG A 87 -11.63 4.38 2.66
C ARG A 87 -11.73 3.50 3.92
N LYS A 88 -12.52 2.42 3.82
CA LYS A 88 -12.69 1.40 4.87
C LYS A 88 -12.13 0.04 4.46
N ASP A 89 -11.43 -0.02 3.34
CA ASP A 89 -10.99 -1.28 2.77
C ASP A 89 -9.98 -1.97 3.68
N ILE A 90 -10.12 -3.28 3.75
CA ILE A 90 -9.18 -4.20 4.39
C ILE A 90 -8.44 -4.93 3.27
N ILE A 91 -7.12 -5.04 3.41
CA ILE A 91 -6.26 -5.81 2.52
C ILE A 91 -5.78 -7.08 3.23
N ARG A 92 -5.53 -8.13 2.44
CA ARG A 92 -4.74 -9.27 2.91
C ARG A 92 -3.26 -8.92 2.76
N TYR A 93 -2.51 -9.02 3.84
CA TYR A 93 -1.07 -8.87 3.84
C TYR A 93 -0.42 -10.20 4.24
N ILE A 94 0.57 -10.64 3.45
CA ILE A 94 1.26 -11.92 3.63
C ILE A 94 2.76 -11.68 3.78
N ARG A 95 3.30 -12.19 4.87
CA ARG A 95 4.73 -12.11 5.20
C ARG A 95 5.23 -13.46 5.69
N GLY A 96 6.10 -14.11 4.92
CA GLY A 96 6.56 -15.45 5.26
C GLY A 96 5.37 -16.41 5.38
N ASP A 97 5.19 -17.02 6.56
CA ASP A 97 4.08 -17.92 6.88
C ASP A 97 2.89 -17.22 7.56
N ILE A 98 2.97 -15.91 7.79
CA ILE A 98 1.94 -15.12 8.46
C ILE A 98 1.05 -14.45 7.40
N ALA A 99 -0.26 -14.67 7.52
CA ALA A 99 -1.28 -13.97 6.76
C ALA A 99 -2.16 -13.17 7.73
N MET A 100 -2.31 -11.87 7.50
CA MET A 100 -3.14 -10.99 8.32
C MET A 100 -4.01 -10.10 7.44
N ASP A 101 -5.18 -9.76 7.98
CA ASP A 101 -6.04 -8.73 7.40
C ASP A 101 -5.69 -7.40 8.06
N MET A 102 -5.46 -6.36 7.24
CA MET A 102 -4.99 -5.06 7.67
C MET A 102 -5.78 -3.95 6.97
N PRO A 103 -6.17 -2.87 7.67
CA PRO A 103 -6.70 -1.68 7.02
C PRO A 103 -5.76 -1.14 5.94
N MET A 104 -6.31 -0.80 4.78
CA MET A 104 -5.56 -0.15 3.68
C MET A 104 -4.82 1.11 4.18
N LEU A 105 -5.46 1.88 5.06
CA LEU A 105 -4.89 3.08 5.66
C LEU A 105 -3.66 2.77 6.52
N GLU A 106 -3.68 1.68 7.28
CA GLU A 106 -2.54 1.25 8.09
C GLU A 106 -1.35 0.90 7.20
N TYR A 107 -1.60 0.14 6.12
CA TYR A 107 -0.55 -0.19 5.16
C TYR A 107 0.08 1.07 4.55
N ALA A 108 -0.75 2.00 4.07
CA ALA A 108 -0.26 3.25 3.51
C ALA A 108 0.57 4.05 4.54
N TYR A 109 0.07 4.21 5.76
CA TYR A 109 0.71 5.01 6.80
C TYR A 109 2.03 4.42 7.29
N VAL A 110 2.04 3.11 7.60
CA VAL A 110 3.20 2.44 8.18
C VAL A 110 4.19 2.01 7.10
N TYR A 111 3.73 1.27 6.08
CA TYR A 111 4.63 0.58 5.14
C TYR A 111 5.04 1.42 3.93
N VAL A 112 4.20 2.37 3.50
CA VAL A 112 4.55 3.25 2.38
C VAL A 112 5.16 4.55 2.89
N LEU A 113 4.48 5.22 3.82
CA LEU A 113 4.92 6.53 4.32
C LEU A 113 5.96 6.44 5.43
N HIS A 114 6.21 5.26 5.99
CA HIS A 114 7.18 5.00 7.05
C HIS A 114 6.89 5.74 8.37
N TYR A 115 5.62 6.08 8.62
CA TYR A 115 5.21 6.54 9.94
C TYR A 115 5.11 5.38 10.92
N LYS A 116 5.20 5.72 12.22
CA LYS A 116 5.09 4.75 13.31
C LYS A 116 3.77 4.93 14.03
N ILE A 117 3.19 3.82 14.47
CA ILE A 117 2.13 3.81 15.48
C ILE A 117 2.84 3.78 16.84
N PRO A 118 2.54 4.71 17.76
CA PRO A 118 3.09 4.69 19.11
C PRO A 118 2.86 3.33 19.79
N ASP A 119 3.83 2.90 20.59
CA ASP A 119 3.77 1.64 21.35
C ASP A 119 3.72 0.36 20.49
N GLU A 120 3.89 0.47 19.17
CA GLU A 120 4.09 -0.67 18.26
C GLU A 120 5.53 -0.70 17.72
N GLU A 121 6.10 -1.89 17.65
CA GLU A 121 7.40 -2.08 17.00
C GLU A 121 7.23 -1.92 15.48
N PRO A 122 8.08 -1.12 14.81
CA PRO A 122 8.00 -0.97 13.37
C PRO A 122 8.25 -2.32 12.69
N PRO A 123 7.56 -2.61 11.58
CA PRO A 123 7.83 -3.78 10.77
C PRO A 123 9.32 -3.85 10.40
N SER A 124 9.96 -4.99 10.66
CA SER A 124 11.42 -5.15 10.48
C SER A 124 11.91 -5.05 9.03
N GLU A 125 10.99 -4.97 8.06
CA GLU A 125 11.25 -4.81 6.63
C GLU A 125 11.28 -3.34 6.19
N ILE A 126 10.89 -2.42 7.06
CA ILE A 126 10.91 -0.99 6.78
C ILE A 126 12.27 -0.46 7.24
N GLU A 127 13.12 -0.08 6.29
CA GLU A 127 14.24 0.79 6.60
C GLU A 127 13.70 2.11 7.14
N GLN A 128 14.08 2.48 8.36
CA GLN A 128 13.63 3.74 8.95
C GLN A 128 14.19 4.91 8.14
N ALA A 129 13.34 5.45 7.28
CA ALA A 129 13.61 6.63 6.48
C ALA A 129 12.63 7.73 6.87
N ASP A 130 13.09 8.98 6.85
CA ASP A 130 12.20 10.12 7.03
C ASP A 130 11.14 10.12 5.91
N PRO A 131 9.85 10.30 6.26
CA PRO A 131 8.78 10.40 5.27
C PRO A 131 9.05 11.50 4.25
N LYS A 132 8.79 11.23 2.96
CA LYS A 132 9.01 12.21 1.87
C LYS A 132 8.12 13.45 1.96
N PHE A 133 7.01 13.37 2.69
CA PHE A 133 6.18 14.51 3.05
C PHE A 133 5.75 14.40 4.51
N LYS A 134 5.49 15.56 5.14
CA LYS A 134 5.21 15.66 6.57
C LYS A 134 3.71 15.77 6.83
N ILE A 135 3.20 14.91 7.70
CA ILE A 135 1.87 14.97 8.30
C ILE A 135 1.99 15.66 9.67
N ALA A 136 1.06 16.57 9.99
CA ALA A 136 1.07 17.26 11.28
C ALA A 136 0.81 16.28 12.45
N LYS A 137 1.25 16.61 13.66
CA LYS A 137 1.16 15.67 14.80
C LYS A 137 -0.28 15.34 15.19
N ASP A 138 -1.14 16.35 15.19
CA ASP A 138 -2.58 16.23 15.41
C ASP A 138 -3.25 15.35 14.34
N GLU A 139 -2.84 15.51 13.08
CA GLU A 139 -3.31 14.65 11.98
C GLU A 139 -2.83 13.21 12.12
N GLN A 140 -1.58 12.98 12.55
CA GLN A 140 -1.06 11.65 12.84
C GLN A 140 -1.89 10.96 13.94
N THR A 141 -2.21 11.66 15.03
CA THR A 141 -3.08 11.13 16.09
C THR A 141 -4.45 10.72 15.54
N ALA A 142 -5.09 11.58 14.72
CA ALA A 142 -6.38 11.26 14.12
C ALA A 142 -6.32 10.08 13.14
N ILE A 143 -5.20 9.89 12.44
CA ILE A 143 -4.98 8.73 11.56
C ILE A 143 -4.86 7.45 12.38
N ILE A 144 -4.11 7.48 13.49
CA ILE A 144 -3.93 6.33 14.37
C ILE A 144 -5.26 5.92 15.00
N GLU A 145 -6.01 6.86 15.58
CA GLU A 145 -7.35 6.60 16.12
C GLU A 145 -8.29 5.98 15.06
N ARG A 146 -8.16 6.44 13.81
CA ARG A 146 -8.93 5.90 12.70
C ARG A 146 -8.52 4.47 12.33
N ILE A 147 -7.22 4.18 12.33
CA ILE A 147 -6.68 2.82 12.11
C ILE A 147 -7.21 1.88 13.19
N ASP A 148 -7.16 2.28 14.46
CA ASP A 148 -7.66 1.46 15.57
C ASP A 148 -9.16 1.16 15.44
N GLY A 149 -9.95 2.17 15.04
CA GLY A 149 -11.37 1.96 14.72
C GLY A 149 -11.59 0.95 13.57
N LEU A 150 -10.78 1.02 12.51
CA LEU A 150 -10.85 0.06 11.40
C LEU A 150 -10.44 -1.36 11.81
N ARG A 151 -9.41 -1.49 12.64
CA ARG A 151 -8.98 -2.78 13.20
C ARG A 151 -10.06 -3.40 14.08
N ALA A 152 -10.82 -2.59 14.82
CA ALA A 152 -11.93 -3.05 15.64
C ALA A 152 -13.15 -3.49 14.80
N ASP A 153 -13.48 -2.74 13.75
CA ASP A 153 -14.60 -3.05 12.85
C ASP A 153 -14.36 -4.30 11.97
N GLY A 154 -13.09 -4.63 11.69
CA GLY A 154 -12.69 -5.76 10.85
C GLY A 154 -12.47 -7.09 11.58
N ARG A 155 -12.72 -7.14 12.90
CA ARG A 155 -12.65 -8.35 13.73
C ARG A 155 -13.99 -9.06 13.88
#